data_AF-A0A4P2Q9R2-F1
#
_entry.id   AF-A0A4P2Q9R2-F1
#
_cell.length_a   1.000
_cell.length_b   1.000
_cell.length_c   1.000
_cell.angle_alpha   90.00
_cell.angle_beta   90.00
_cell.angle_gamma   90.00
#
_symmetry.space_group_name_H-M   'P 1'
#
loop_
_entity.id
_entity.type
_entity.pdbx_description
1 polymer ?
#
loop_
_entity_poly.entity_id
_entity_poly.type
_entity_poly.pdbx_seq_one_letter_code
_entity_poly.pdbx_strand_id
1 'polypeptide(L)'
;MSRGHDSALSRWYTAATAPAQQLGAAPHELAGAARLRWPRRSPITGFEGTEHDLSSHELRKQEVRVWGLDDESRGLLRAETTHMPALRAVLARARQVDSAPGLLLVDATVEELDEMYTLVDHLLDATRSRRRRELLGGLRADLCMAMDGFQAAL
;
A
#
# COMPACT_ATOMS: atom_id res chain seq x y z
N MET A 1 2.98 -37.11 12.13
CA MET A 1 1.74 -36.36 12.36
C MET A 1 1.92 -34.99 11.73
N SER A 2 1.53 -34.87 10.46
CA SER A 2 1.71 -33.67 9.65
C SER A 2 0.58 -32.70 9.94
N ARG A 3 0.89 -31.52 10.48
CA ARG A 3 -0.06 -30.39 10.54
C ARG A 3 0.20 -29.52 9.32
N GLY A 4 -0.80 -29.44 8.45
CA GLY A 4 -0.79 -28.57 7.29
C GLY A 4 -0.77 -27.11 7.73
N HIS A 5 0.16 -26.35 7.15
CA HIS A 5 0.00 -24.91 6.99
C HIS A 5 -1.09 -24.71 5.95
N ASP A 6 -2.34 -24.72 6.42
CA ASP A 6 -3.50 -24.35 5.63
C ASP A 6 -3.50 -22.82 5.52
N SER A 7 -3.27 -22.36 4.29
CA SER A 7 -3.07 -20.97 3.93
C SER A 7 -4.39 -20.19 4.11
N ALA A 8 -4.58 -19.64 5.30
CA ALA A 8 -5.72 -18.79 5.64
C ALA A 8 -5.77 -17.52 4.75
N LEU A 9 -4.67 -17.16 4.08
CA LEU A 9 -4.58 -16.00 3.20
C LEU A 9 -5.36 -16.18 1.88
N SER A 10 -5.59 -17.41 1.42
CA SER A 10 -6.27 -17.65 0.13
C SER A 10 -7.79 -17.52 0.16
N ARG A 11 -8.43 -17.40 1.33
CA ARG A 11 -9.91 -17.36 1.45
C ARG A 11 -10.53 -15.97 1.59
N TRP A 12 -9.74 -14.92 1.87
CA TRP A 12 -10.29 -13.62 2.25
C TRP A 12 -10.28 -12.54 1.14
N TYR A 13 -9.76 -12.84 -0.06
CA TYR A 13 -9.58 -11.82 -1.10
C TYR A 13 -10.83 -11.55 -1.97
N THR A 14 -11.95 -12.26 -1.78
CA THR A 14 -13.13 -12.14 -2.66
C THR A 14 -14.18 -11.12 -2.20
N ALA A 15 -14.05 -10.48 -1.03
CA ALA A 15 -15.14 -9.69 -0.45
C ALA A 15 -15.03 -8.15 -0.63
N ALA A 16 -13.96 -7.62 -1.23
CA ALA A 16 -13.67 -6.17 -1.22
C ALA A 16 -14.08 -5.40 -2.49
N THR A 17 -14.88 -5.98 -3.38
CA THR A 17 -15.38 -5.29 -4.58
C THR A 17 -16.90 -5.13 -4.55
N ALA A 18 -17.36 -4.07 -3.90
CA ALA A 18 -18.72 -3.55 -4.07
C ALA A 18 -18.64 -2.07 -4.51
N PRO A 19 -19.15 -1.70 -5.70
CA PRO A 19 -19.25 -0.31 -6.11
C PRO A 19 -20.43 0.37 -5.40
N ALA A 20 -20.15 1.42 -4.62
CA ALA A 20 -21.17 2.31 -4.07
C ALA A 20 -21.74 3.22 -5.17
N GLN A 21 -22.88 2.84 -5.75
CA GLN A 21 -23.70 3.73 -6.59
C GLN A 21 -24.88 4.30 -5.80
N GLN A 22 -24.77 5.59 -5.47
CA GLN A 22 -25.74 6.66 -5.71
C GLN A 22 -27.21 6.47 -5.22
N LEU A 23 -27.48 6.91 -3.99
CA LEU A 23 -28.82 7.27 -3.50
C LEU A 23 -29.06 8.77 -3.72
N GLY A 24 -29.83 9.10 -4.76
CA GLY A 24 -30.37 10.44 -4.98
C GLY A 24 -31.69 10.63 -4.25
N ALA A 25 -31.69 11.46 -3.20
CA ALA A 25 -32.90 12.00 -2.58
C ALA A 25 -32.84 13.54 -2.61
N ALA A 26 -33.77 14.15 -3.33
CA ALA A 26 -34.23 15.53 -3.08
C ALA A 26 -35.28 15.50 -1.94
N PRO A 27 -35.79 16.61 -1.35
CA PRO A 27 -35.71 18.02 -1.77
C PRO A 27 -35.55 19.05 -0.61
N HIS A 28 -35.69 20.32 -0.98
CA HIS A 28 -36.04 21.52 -0.20
C HIS A 28 -34.95 22.52 0.20
N GLU A 29 -35.08 23.67 -0.47
CA GLU A 29 -34.65 25.01 -0.11
C GLU A 29 -34.73 25.30 1.39
N LEU A 30 -33.74 26.05 1.90
CA LEU A 30 -34.00 27.20 2.77
C LEU A 30 -32.79 28.16 2.72
N ALA A 31 -33.05 29.30 2.08
CA ALA A 31 -32.64 30.66 2.43
C ALA A 31 -31.22 30.95 2.97
N GLY A 32 -30.49 31.75 2.18
CA GLY A 32 -30.10 33.09 2.62
C GLY A 32 -28.89 33.22 3.53
N ALA A 33 -27.69 33.26 2.95
CA ALA A 33 -26.57 34.00 3.53
C ALA A 33 -25.60 34.43 2.42
N ALA A 34 -25.28 35.72 2.42
CA ALA A 34 -24.52 36.44 1.42
C ALA A 34 -23.19 35.75 1.07
N ARG A 35 -23.09 35.22 -0.16
CA ARG A 35 -21.81 34.79 -0.74
C ARG A 35 -21.20 35.97 -1.48
N LEU A 36 -20.17 36.54 -0.87
CA LEU A 36 -19.11 37.26 -1.56
C LEU A 36 -18.79 36.52 -2.87
N ARG A 37 -18.95 37.22 -3.98
CA ARG A 37 -18.77 36.70 -5.34
C ARG A 37 -17.28 36.61 -5.64
N TRP A 38 -16.66 35.46 -5.36
CA TRP A 38 -15.38 35.09 -5.96
C TRP A 38 -15.58 35.01 -7.49
N PRO A 39 -14.70 35.60 -8.32
CA PRO A 39 -14.75 35.36 -9.75
C PRO A 39 -14.51 33.86 -9.97
N ARG A 40 -15.34 33.26 -10.83
CA ARG A 40 -15.15 31.91 -11.33
C ARG A 40 -13.68 31.80 -11.78
N ARG A 41 -12.90 30.96 -11.10
CA ARG A 41 -11.55 30.59 -11.52
C ARG A 41 -11.66 30.01 -12.93
N SER A 42 -11.28 30.79 -13.95
CA SER A 42 -10.82 30.20 -15.20
C SER A 42 -9.65 29.27 -14.84
N PRO A 43 -9.58 28.03 -15.36
CA PRO A 43 -8.34 27.27 -15.25
C PRO A 43 -7.24 28.08 -15.94
N ILE A 44 -6.10 28.24 -15.27
CA ILE A 44 -4.92 28.89 -15.84
C ILE A 44 -4.39 27.93 -16.93
N THR A 45 -4.84 28.07 -18.17
CA THR A 45 -4.34 27.31 -19.33
C THR A 45 -3.11 28.01 -19.91
N GLY A 46 -2.13 28.29 -19.05
CA GLY A 46 -1.02 29.19 -19.37
C GLY A 46 0.31 28.53 -19.72
N PHE A 47 0.37 27.20 -19.84
CA PHE A 47 1.65 26.49 -20.02
C PHE A 47 1.64 25.44 -21.13
N GLU A 48 0.51 25.19 -21.79
CA GLU A 48 0.40 24.19 -22.85
C GLU A 48 1.36 24.54 -24.01
N GLY A 49 2.37 23.70 -24.26
CA GLY A 49 3.39 23.90 -25.29
C GLY A 49 4.63 24.71 -24.89
N THR A 50 4.85 25.01 -23.60
CA THR A 50 6.08 25.64 -23.09
C THR A 50 7.01 24.62 -22.41
N GLU A 51 8.28 24.96 -22.18
CA GLU A 51 9.22 24.11 -21.42
C GLU A 51 8.78 23.84 -19.95
N HIS A 52 7.78 24.57 -19.47
CA HIS A 52 7.12 24.40 -18.16
C HIS A 52 5.78 23.65 -18.28
N ASP A 53 5.50 23.03 -19.43
CA ASP A 53 4.33 22.20 -19.66
C ASP A 53 4.47 20.85 -18.96
N LEU A 54 4.04 20.82 -17.70
CA LEU A 54 4.00 19.60 -16.88
C LEU A 54 2.81 18.68 -17.21
N SER A 55 2.00 18.96 -18.24
CA SER A 55 0.94 18.03 -18.67
C SER A 55 1.50 16.70 -19.18
N SER A 56 2.71 16.74 -19.75
CA SER A 56 3.49 15.55 -20.13
C SER A 56 4.07 14.80 -18.92
N HIS A 57 4.17 15.47 -17.77
CA HIS A 57 4.42 14.83 -16.48
C HIS A 57 3.07 14.33 -15.93
N GLU A 58 2.40 13.47 -16.71
CA GLU A 58 1.54 12.49 -16.08
C GLU A 58 2.41 11.81 -15.02
N LEU A 59 2.11 12.07 -13.74
CA LEU A 59 2.58 11.26 -12.64
C LEU A 59 2.24 9.83 -13.03
N ARG A 60 3.20 9.10 -13.62
CA ARG A 60 3.03 7.70 -13.99
C ARG A 60 2.43 7.07 -12.76
N LYS A 61 1.17 6.66 -12.84
CA LYS A 61 0.44 6.12 -11.70
C LYS A 61 1.30 4.99 -11.17
N GLN A 62 2.04 5.25 -10.10
CA GLN A 62 2.95 4.26 -9.55
C GLN A 62 2.05 3.12 -9.11
N GLU A 63 2.32 1.93 -9.63
CA GLU A 63 1.47 0.78 -9.34
C GLU A 63 1.62 0.44 -7.86
N VAL A 64 0.57 0.71 -7.10
CA VAL A 64 0.52 0.42 -5.66
C VAL A 64 0.09 -1.03 -5.49
N ARG A 65 0.86 -1.76 -4.70
CA ARG A 65 0.64 -3.14 -4.31
C ARG A 65 0.29 -3.22 -2.83
N VAL A 66 -0.39 -4.30 -2.47
CA VAL A 66 -0.74 -4.60 -1.08
C VAL A 66 0.18 -5.71 -0.59
N TRP A 67 0.85 -5.46 0.53
CA TRP A 67 1.71 -6.44 1.19
C TRP A 67 1.20 -6.72 2.60
N GLY A 68 1.09 -8.01 2.95
CA GLY A 68 0.69 -8.48 4.27
C GLY A 68 1.89 -8.69 5.18
N LEU A 69 1.78 -8.26 6.43
CA LEU A 69 2.84 -8.30 7.42
C LEU A 69 2.26 -8.65 8.80
N ASP A 70 2.89 -9.54 9.53
CA ASP A 70 2.53 -9.79 10.93
C ASP A 70 3.29 -8.87 11.92
N ASP A 71 2.85 -8.83 13.18
CA ASP A 71 3.48 -7.98 14.20
C ASP A 71 4.92 -8.38 14.56
N GLU A 72 5.28 -9.67 14.50
CA GLU A 72 6.65 -10.15 14.77
C GLU A 72 7.61 -9.66 13.68
N SER A 73 7.21 -9.82 12.43
CA SER A 73 7.90 -9.38 11.23
C SER A 73 8.02 -7.86 11.17
N ARG A 74 6.95 -7.12 11.51
CA ARG A 74 7.02 -5.65 11.66
C ARG A 74 7.99 -5.22 12.74
N GLY A 75 8.00 -5.92 13.88
CA GLY A 75 8.93 -5.63 14.99
C GLY A 75 10.38 -5.77 14.55
N LEU A 76 10.69 -6.85 13.84
CA LEU A 76 12.02 -7.08 13.26
C LEU A 76 12.40 -5.98 12.27
N LEU A 77 11.55 -5.71 11.27
CA LEU A 77 11.87 -4.72 10.23
C LEU A 77 11.96 -3.30 10.79
N ARG A 78 11.16 -2.95 11.81
CA ARG A 78 11.27 -1.64 12.49
C ARG A 78 12.62 -1.46 13.18
N ALA A 79 13.18 -2.51 13.77
CA ALA A 79 14.48 -2.43 14.41
C ALA A 79 15.58 -2.17 13.36
N GLU A 80 15.54 -2.91 12.25
CA GLU A 80 16.56 -2.84 11.19
C GLU A 80 16.46 -1.55 10.35
N THR A 81 15.24 -1.01 10.17
CA THR A 81 15.01 0.26 9.44
C THR A 81 15.21 1.52 10.28
N THR A 82 15.81 1.41 11.48
CA THR A 82 15.99 2.56 12.39
C THR A 82 16.71 3.74 11.72
N HIS A 83 17.70 3.45 10.86
CA HIS A 83 18.49 4.45 10.14
C HIS A 83 18.08 4.63 8.67
N MET A 84 16.95 4.05 8.26
CA MET A 84 16.42 4.07 6.89
C MET A 84 15.03 4.73 6.90
N PRO A 85 14.95 6.07 6.94
CA PRO A 85 13.69 6.78 7.15
C PRO A 85 12.65 6.52 6.05
N ALA A 86 13.09 6.29 4.81
CA ALA A 86 12.21 5.93 3.69
C ALA A 86 11.48 4.61 3.95
N LEU A 87 12.22 3.51 4.20
CA LEU A 87 11.64 2.20 4.51
C LEU A 87 10.83 2.20 5.81
N ARG A 88 11.24 3.01 6.79
CA ARG A 88 10.46 3.19 8.02
C ARG A 88 9.11 3.85 7.76
N ALA A 89 9.02 4.77 6.80
CA ALA A 89 7.76 5.38 6.39
C ALA A 89 6.83 4.35 5.72
N VAL A 90 7.38 3.43 4.92
CA VAL A 90 6.63 2.29 4.35
C VAL A 90 5.96 1.47 5.46
N LEU A 91 6.73 1.06 6.48
CA LEU A 91 6.20 0.31 7.63
C LEU A 91 5.24 1.11 8.52
N ALA A 92 5.32 2.44 8.48
CA ALA A 92 4.41 3.31 9.23
C ALA A 92 3.01 3.40 8.58
N ARG A 93 2.91 3.17 7.27
CA ARG A 93 1.64 3.09 6.54
C ARG A 93 0.85 1.79 6.80
N ALA A 94 1.43 0.85 7.56
CA ALA A 94 0.77 -0.39 7.93
C ALA A 94 -0.54 -0.13 8.69
N ARG A 95 -1.65 -0.61 8.12
CA ARG A 95 -2.99 -0.58 8.74
C ARG A 95 -3.38 -1.96 9.25
N GLN A 96 -4.08 -2.01 10.38
CA GLN A 96 -4.65 -3.25 10.89
C GLN A 96 -5.87 -3.66 10.05
N VAL A 97 -6.12 -4.97 9.98
CA VAL A 97 -7.32 -5.53 9.34
C VAL A 97 -8.26 -6.02 10.43
N ASP A 98 -9.46 -5.42 10.50
CA ASP A 98 -10.47 -5.78 11.51
C ASP A 98 -10.84 -7.27 11.46
N SER A 99 -10.82 -7.87 10.26
CA SER A 99 -11.13 -9.28 10.03
C SER A 99 -10.04 -10.26 10.49
N ALA A 100 -8.82 -9.80 10.74
CA ALA A 100 -7.67 -10.66 11.03
C ALA A 100 -6.73 -10.00 12.06
N PRO A 101 -6.98 -10.21 13.37
CA PRO A 101 -6.12 -9.68 14.43
C PRO A 101 -4.67 -10.17 14.26
N GLY A 102 -3.71 -9.23 14.29
CA GLY A 102 -2.29 -9.50 14.12
C GLY A 102 -1.78 -9.45 12.67
N LEU A 103 -2.68 -9.29 11.69
CA LEU A 103 -2.31 -9.01 10.30
C LEU A 103 -2.36 -7.51 10.02
N LEU A 104 -1.29 -7.02 9.42
CA LEU A 104 -1.13 -5.65 8.95
C LEU A 104 -1.05 -5.66 7.43
N LEU A 105 -1.71 -4.69 6.80
CA LEU A 105 -1.59 -4.45 5.37
C LEU A 105 -0.83 -3.15 5.14
N VAL A 106 0.10 -3.19 4.20
CA VAL A 106 0.87 -2.03 3.75
C VAL A 106 0.55 -1.82 2.28
N ASP A 107 0.05 -0.62 1.96
CA ASP A 107 -0.06 -0.16 0.58
C ASP A 107 1.27 0.53 0.22
N ALA A 108 2.04 -0.06 -0.70
CA ALA A 108 3.35 0.43 -1.12
C ALA A 108 3.55 0.26 -2.62
N THR A 109 4.41 1.07 -3.20
CA THR A 109 4.78 0.97 -4.62
C THR A 109 5.70 -0.24 -4.84
N VAL A 110 5.77 -0.74 -6.07
CA VAL A 110 6.71 -1.84 -6.40
C VAL A 110 8.15 -1.47 -6.06
N GLU A 111 8.55 -0.21 -6.28
CA GLU A 111 9.90 0.29 -5.93
C GLU A 111 10.16 0.23 -4.41
N GLU A 112 9.21 0.70 -3.60
CA GLU A 112 9.30 0.61 -2.14
C GLU A 112 9.34 -0.84 -1.63
N LEU A 113 8.62 -1.75 -2.30
CA LEU A 113 8.65 -3.18 -1.99
C LEU A 113 9.96 -3.85 -2.42
N ASP A 114 10.56 -3.41 -3.53
CA ASP A 114 11.87 -3.89 -4.01
C ASP A 114 13.01 -3.46 -3.07
N GLU A 115 12.97 -2.22 -2.58
CA GLU A 115 13.92 -1.78 -1.54
C GLU A 115 13.75 -2.58 -0.25
N MET A 116 12.51 -2.89 0.14
CA MET A 116 12.23 -3.73 1.31
C MET A 116 12.73 -5.17 1.09
N TYR A 117 12.55 -5.71 -0.11
CA TYR A 117 13.06 -7.01 -0.51
C TYR A 117 14.58 -7.06 -0.42
N THR A 118 15.26 -6.03 -0.93
CA THR A 118 16.72 -5.89 -0.87
C THR A 118 17.23 -5.87 0.57
N LEU A 119 16.55 -5.13 1.46
CA LEU A 119 16.86 -5.15 2.89
C LEU A 119 16.69 -6.56 3.49
N VAL A 120 15.56 -7.22 3.21
CA VAL A 120 15.28 -8.57 3.73
C VAL A 120 16.33 -9.58 3.25
N ASP A 121 16.75 -9.50 1.99
CA ASP A 121 17.79 -10.38 1.43
C ASP A 121 19.14 -10.16 2.10
N HIS A 122 19.55 -8.90 2.32
CA HIS A 122 20.74 -8.57 3.09
C HIS A 122 20.69 -9.09 4.54
N LEU A 123 19.55 -8.98 5.21
CA LEU A 123 19.37 -9.50 6.56
C LEU A 123 19.43 -11.03 6.61
N LEU A 124 18.94 -11.70 5.55
CA LEU A 124 18.93 -13.15 5.43
C LEU A 124 20.35 -13.69 5.24
N ASP A 125 21.18 -13.01 4.43
CA ASP A 125 22.59 -13.35 4.26
C ASP A 125 23.40 -13.10 5.55
N ALA A 126 23.15 -11.98 6.21
CA ALA A 126 23.88 -11.60 7.43
C ALA A 126 23.57 -12.49 8.65
N THR A 127 22.40 -13.15 8.68
CA THR A 127 21.95 -13.85 9.88
C THR A 127 22.43 -15.31 9.96
N ARG A 128 22.99 -15.68 11.13
CA ARG A 128 23.32 -17.07 11.44
C ARG A 128 22.20 -17.82 12.17
N SER A 129 21.18 -17.13 12.68
CA SER A 129 20.08 -17.74 13.44
C SER A 129 19.09 -18.45 12.52
N ARG A 130 18.84 -19.74 12.77
CA ARG A 130 17.87 -20.54 12.00
C ARG A 130 16.46 -19.95 12.04
N ARG A 131 15.97 -19.60 13.23
CA ARG A 131 14.65 -18.98 13.40
C ARG A 131 14.52 -17.68 12.60
N ARG A 132 15.58 -16.86 12.60
CA ARG A 132 15.60 -15.59 11.86
C ARG A 132 15.62 -15.80 10.36
N ARG A 133 16.33 -16.82 9.86
CA ARG A 133 16.29 -17.19 8.43
C ARG A 133 14.92 -17.70 8.00
N GLU A 134 14.24 -18.47 8.84
CA GLU A 134 12.88 -18.96 8.54
C GLU A 134 11.90 -17.78 8.43
N LEU A 135 11.95 -16.83 9.36
CA LEU A 135 11.12 -15.63 9.34
C LEU A 135 11.43 -14.74 8.11
N LEU A 136 12.70 -14.42 7.88
CA LEU A 136 13.11 -13.60 6.72
C LEU A 136 12.83 -14.29 5.39
N GLY A 137 12.92 -15.63 5.34
CA GLY A 137 12.58 -16.42 4.17
C GLY A 137 11.09 -16.33 3.83
N GLY A 138 10.23 -16.34 4.85
CA GLY A 138 8.79 -16.07 4.68
C GLY A 138 8.55 -14.66 4.13
N LEU A 139 9.13 -13.64 4.77
CA LEU A 139 8.99 -12.25 4.31
C LEU A 139 9.46 -12.03 2.88
N ARG A 140 10.56 -12.68 2.49
CA ARG A 140 11.07 -12.61 1.13
C ARG A 140 10.07 -13.18 0.12
N ALA A 141 9.46 -14.33 0.43
CA ALA A 141 8.45 -14.93 -0.42
C ALA A 141 7.19 -14.05 -0.51
N ASP A 142 6.74 -13.48 0.61
CA ASP A 142 5.57 -12.59 0.66
C ASP A 142 5.79 -11.31 -0.15
N LEU A 143 6.99 -10.73 -0.10
CA LEU A 143 7.36 -9.57 -0.90
C LEU A 143 7.40 -9.89 -2.40
N CYS A 144 7.98 -11.03 -2.80
CA CYS A 144 7.91 -11.47 -4.20
C CYS A 144 6.46 -11.59 -4.68
N MET A 145 5.60 -12.24 -3.90
CA MET A 145 4.18 -12.37 -4.26
C MET A 145 3.46 -11.01 -4.36
N ALA A 146 3.79 -10.07 -3.47
CA ALA A 146 3.21 -8.73 -3.50
C ALA A 146 3.68 -7.91 -4.73
N MET A 147 4.95 -8.03 -5.11
CA MET A 147 5.53 -7.35 -6.27
C MET A 147 5.08 -7.95 -7.61
N ASP A 148 5.07 -9.28 -7.72
CA ASP A 148 4.57 -10.02 -8.90
C ASP A 148 3.08 -9.76 -9.12
N GLY A 149 2.41 -9.26 -8.08
CA GLY A 149 1.12 -8.61 -8.22
C GLY A 149 0.04 -9.56 -8.67
N PHE A 150 0.01 -10.77 -8.08
CA PHE A 150 -0.89 -11.87 -8.43
C PHE A 150 -2.18 -11.34 -9.05
N GLN A 151 -2.22 -11.38 -10.39
CA GLN A 151 -3.43 -11.16 -11.15
C GLN A 151 -4.37 -12.29 -10.74
N ALA A 152 -5.28 -12.03 -9.80
CA ALA A 152 -6.53 -12.75 -9.81
C ALA A 152 -7.13 -12.49 -11.19
N ALA A 153 -6.94 -13.46 -12.09
CA ALA A 153 -7.57 -13.48 -13.39
C ALA A 153 -9.06 -13.17 -13.19
N LEU A 154 -9.47 -12.02 -13.73
CA LEU A 154 -10.87 -11.69 -13.99
C LEU A 154 -11.51 -12.77 -14.87
#